data_AF-A0A924R184-F1
#
_entry.id   AF-A0A924R184-F1
#
_cell.length_a   1.000
_cell.length_b   1.000
_cell.length_c   1.000
_cell.angle_alpha   90.00
_cell.angle_beta   90.00
_cell.angle_gamma   90.00
#
_symmetry.space_group_name_H-M   'P 1'
#
loop_
_entity.id
_entity.type
_entity.pdbx_description
1 polymer ?
#
loop_
_entity_poly.entity_id
_entity_poly.type
_entity_poly.pdbx_seq_one_letter_code
_entity_poly.pdbx_strand_id
1 'polypeptide(L)' 'MQYRRLGNSGLQVSQLSLGSWVTYANQVNVKAAKEMLALAADHGVNFFDNAEVYASGKS' A
#
# COMPACT_ATOMS: atom_id res chain seq x y z
N MET A 1 12.91 -7.78 -1.85
CA MET A 1 12.70 -6.42 -1.33
C MET A 1 13.91 -5.95 -0.52
N GLN A 2 14.25 -4.66 -0.55
CA GLN A 2 15.19 -4.04 0.41
C GLN A 2 14.39 -3.36 1.52
N TYR A 3 14.80 -3.52 2.78
CA TYR A 3 14.14 -2.93 3.94
C TYR A 3 15.01 -1.89 4.62
N ARG A 4 14.38 -0.84 5.16
CA ARG A 4 15.04 0.26 5.87
C ARG A 4 14.26 0.64 7.12
N ARG A 5 14.94 1.26 8.09
CA ARG A 5 14.26 1.85 9.25
C ARG A 5 13.48 3.08 8.82
N LEU A 6 12.26 3.24 9.33
CA LEU A 6 11.47 4.45 9.12
C LEU A 6 12.00 5.55 10.05
N GLY A 7 12.88 6.39 9.52
CA GLY A 7 13.58 7.42 10.29
C GLY A 7 14.37 6.81 11.46
N ASN A 8 14.28 7.44 12.63
CA ASN A 8 14.95 6.97 13.84
C ASN A 8 14.16 5.90 14.62
N SER A 9 12.99 5.47 14.12
CA SER A 9 12.19 4.42 14.77
C SER A 9 12.81 3.03 14.59
N GLY A 10 12.34 2.04 15.35
CA GLY A 10 12.72 0.64 15.16
C GLY A 10 11.97 -0.05 14.01
N LEU A 11 10.98 0.62 13.40
CA LEU A 11 10.12 0.02 12.39
C LEU A 11 10.87 -0.18 11.07
N GLN A 12 10.91 -1.42 10.58
CA GLN A 12 11.47 -1.73 9.27
C GLN A 12 10.38 -1.77 8.20
N VAL A 13 10.53 -0.93 7.18
CA VAL A 13 9.61 -0.84 6.04
C VAL A 13 10.34 -1.18 4.74
N SER A 14 9.60 -1.69 3.76
CA SER A 14 10.08 -1.88 2.39
C SER A 14 10.49 -0.54 1.79
N GLN A 15 11.54 -0.52 0.96
CA GLN A 15 12.01 0.69 0.31
C GLN A 15 10.95 1.33 -0.62
N LEU A 16 9.98 0.54 -1.07
CA LEU A 16 8.81 0.99 -1.83
C LEU A 16 7.55 0.74 -1.01
N SER A 17 6.58 1.65 -1.11
CA SER A 17 5.23 1.49 -0.56
C SER A 17 4.19 1.34 -1.69
N LEU A 18 3.03 0.77 -1.35
CA LEU A 18 1.87 0.77 -2.22
C LEU A 18 0.78 1.68 -1.62
N GLY A 19 0.53 2.81 -2.28
CA GLY A 19 -0.51 3.76 -1.90
C GLY A 19 -1.83 3.49 -2.62
N SER A 20 -2.93 3.87 -1.97
CA SER A 20 -4.30 3.65 -2.47
C SER A 20 -4.92 4.90 -3.14
N TRP A 21 -4.28 6.08 -3.04
CA TRP A 21 -4.81 7.34 -3.56
C TRP A 21 -5.19 7.24 -5.04
N VAL A 22 -6.36 7.80 -5.39
CA VAL A 22 -6.99 7.81 -6.72
C VAL A 22 -7.38 6.44 -7.26
N THR A 23 -6.66 5.38 -6.92
CA THR A 23 -6.76 4.08 -7.59
C THR A 23 -7.87 3.23 -6.97
N TYR A 24 -7.83 3.05 -5.65
CA TYR A 24 -8.68 2.10 -4.93
C TYR A 24 -10.07 2.71 -4.76
N ALA A 25 -11.11 1.90 -4.99
CA ALA A 25 -12.53 2.27 -5.03
C ALA A 25 -12.97 3.26 -6.14
N ASN A 26 -12.04 3.88 -6.88
CA ASN A 26 -12.34 4.84 -7.93
C ASN A 26 -11.99 4.34 -9.34
N GLN A 27 -10.81 3.76 -9.55
CA GLN A 27 -10.33 3.31 -10.87
C GLN A 27 -10.34 1.80 -11.02
N VAL A 28 -10.21 1.06 -9.91
CA VAL A 28 -10.17 -0.40 -9.91
C VAL A 28 -11.28 -0.98 -9.02
N ASN A 29 -11.74 -2.17 -9.40
CA ASN A 29 -12.65 -2.94 -8.56
C ASN A 29 -11.88 -3.68 -7.44
N VAL A 30 -12.64 -4.24 -6.49
CA VAL A 30 -12.08 -4.95 -5.33
C VAL A 30 -11.21 -6.15 -5.73
N LYS A 31 -11.53 -6.84 -6.82
CA LYS A 31 -10.75 -7.99 -7.29
C LYS A 31 -9.35 -7.54 -7.72
N ALA A 32 -9.27 -6.54 -8.58
CA ALA A 32 -7.99 -5.98 -9.03
C ALA A 32 -7.20 -5.34 -7.88
N ALA A 33 -7.87 -4.65 -6.94
CA ALA A 33 -7.23 -4.13 -5.74
C ALA A 33 -6.56 -5.24 -4.91
N LYS A 34 -7.26 -6.37 -4.71
CA LYS A 34 -6.70 -7.54 -4.01
C LYS A 34 -5.53 -8.17 -4.73
N GLU A 35 -5.60 -8.29 -6.06
CA GLU A 35 -4.50 -8.82 -6.88
C GLU A 35 -3.26 -7.93 -6.79
N MET A 36 -3.42 -6.60 -6.82
CA MET A 36 -2.31 -5.66 -6.67
C MET A 36 -1.70 -5.71 -5.26
N LEU A 37 -2.51 -5.78 -4.22
CA LEU A 37 -2.04 -5.95 -2.83
C LEU A 37 -1.27 -7.26 -2.67
N ALA A 38 -1.81 -8.37 -3.19
CA ALA A 38 -1.16 -9.69 -3.13
C ALA A 38 0.18 -9.68 -3.85
N LEU A 39 0.23 -9.16 -5.08
CA LEU A 39 1.47 -9.08 -5.86
C LEU A 39 2.53 -8.24 -5.14
N ALA A 40 2.16 -7.10 -4.56
CA ALA A 40 3.08 -6.27 -3.80
C ALA A 40 3.62 -7.02 -2.57
N ALA A 41 2.75 -7.70 -1.83
CA ALA A 41 3.12 -8.51 -0.67
C ALA A 41 4.04 -9.67 -1.05
N ASP A 42 3.76 -10.40 -2.14
CA ASP A 42 4.57 -11.50 -2.66
C ASP A 42 5.98 -11.06 -3.04
N HIS A 43 6.13 -9.81 -3.49
CA HIS A 43 7.44 -9.19 -3.77
C HIS A 43 8.09 -8.51 -2.55
N GLY A 44 7.48 -8.62 -1.38
CA GLY A 44 8.02 -8.21 -0.09
C GLY A 44 7.65 -6.78 0.34
N VAL A 45 6.71 -6.10 -0.31
CA VAL A 45 6.18 -4.82 0.18
C VAL A 45 5.46 -5.07 1.50
N ASN A 46 5.85 -4.33 2.55
CA ASN A 46 5.18 -4.35 3.85
C ASN A 46 4.64 -2.97 4.26
N PHE A 47 4.81 -1.96 3.41
CA PHE A 47 4.38 -0.60 3.65
C PHE A 47 3.23 -0.23 2.71
N PHE A 48 2.02 -0.12 3.26
CA PHE A 48 0.80 0.20 2.55
C PHE A 48 0.22 1.51 3.09
N ASP A 49 -0.18 2.40 2.20
CA ASP A 49 -0.61 3.76 2.54
C ASP A 49 -2.08 4.02 2.14
N ASN A 50 -2.82 4.67 3.03
CA ASN A 50 -4.24 5.03 2.87
C ASN A 50 -4.59 6.27 3.69
N ALA A 51 -5.73 6.90 3.40
CA ALA A 51 -6.25 8.05 4.13
C ALA A 51 -7.78 8.08 4.11
N GLU A 52 -8.40 8.64 5.16
CA GLU A 52 -9.86 8.74 5.28
C GLU A 52 -10.51 9.54 4.14
N VAL A 53 -9.80 10.50 3.56
CA VAL A 53 -10.29 11.31 2.44
C VAL A 53 -10.26 10.56 1.11
N TYR A 54 -9.45 9.49 0.99
CA TYR A 54 -9.35 8.71 -0.24
C TYR A 54 -10.66 7.96 -0.45
N ALA A 55 -11.31 8.25 -1.59
CA ALA A 55 -12.64 7.73 -1.94
C ALA A 55 -13.69 7.87 -0.81
N SER A 56 -13.58 8.92 0.02
CA SER A 56 -14.43 9.13 1.20
C SER A 56 -14.44 7.92 2.16
N GLY A 57 -13.27 7.32 2.40
CA GLY A 57 -13.06 6.22 3.33
C GLY A 57 -13.38 4.84 2.76
N LYS A 58 -13.53 4.74 1.43
CA LYS A 58 -13.86 3.48 0.74
C LYS A 58 -12.66 2.79 0.10
N SER A 59 -11.48 3.42 0.11
CA SER A 59 -10.24 2.87 -0.46
C SER A 59 -9.64 1.74 0.34
#